data_AF-A0A920Q4D2-F1
#
_entry.id   AF-A0A920Q4D2-F1
#
_cell.length_a   1.000
_cell.length_b   1.000
_cell.length_c   1.000
_cell.angle_alpha   90.00
_cell.angle_beta   90.00
_cell.angle_gamma   90.00
#
_symmetry.space_group_name_H-M   'P 1'
#
loop_
_entity.id
_entity.type
_entity.pdbx_description
1 polymer ?
#
loop_
_entity_poly.entity_id
_entity_poly.type
_entity_poly.pdbx_seq_one_letter_code
_entity_poly.pdbx_strand_id
1 'polypeptide(L)'
;MTTGSVVELSLPEHGLTGGPGVVSEHMPDAHSVSVGVWVGFGGRDEDPTMAGASHFLEHLLFKGTENRSAGALLPNWWTPVAVR
;
A
#
# COMPACT_ATOMS: atom_id res chain seq x y z
N MET A 1 19.28 -23.90 -15.83
CA MET A 1 18.62 -23.79 -14.52
C MET A 1 18.05 -22.38 -14.47
N THR A 2 16.83 -22.23 -14.97
CA THR A 2 16.17 -20.92 -15.14
C THR A 2 14.86 -21.04 -14.40
N THR A 3 14.84 -20.62 -13.14
CA THR A 3 13.59 -20.42 -12.41
C THR A 3 12.95 -19.19 -13.03
N GLY A 4 12.05 -19.40 -13.99
CA GLY A 4 11.24 -18.31 -14.53
C GLY A 4 10.38 -17.79 -13.40
N SER A 5 10.54 -16.52 -13.04
CA SER A 5 9.62 -15.84 -12.14
C SER A 5 8.22 -15.89 -12.76
N VAL A 6 7.31 -16.63 -12.12
CA VAL A 6 5.90 -16.60 -12.49
C VAL A 6 5.31 -15.41 -11.75
N VAL A 7 5.05 -14.33 -12.48
CA VAL A 7 4.15 -13.28 -12.02
C VAL A 7 2.74 -13.83 -12.18
N GLU A 8 2.14 -14.26 -11.08
CA GLU A 8 0.76 -14.71 -11.06
C GLU A 8 -0.15 -13.51 -10.87
N LEU A 9 -1.02 -13.28 -11.86
CA LEU A 9 -2.06 -12.28 -11.79
C LEU A 9 -3.37 -12.98 -11.44
N SER A 10 -3.60 -13.17 -10.14
CA SER A 10 -4.80 -13.83 -9.65
C SER A 10 -5.92 -12.79 -9.62
N LEU A 11 -6.80 -12.81 -10.63
CA LEU A 11 -8.13 -12.22 -10.50
C LEU A 11 -8.96 -13.20 -9.65
N PRO A 12 -9.60 -12.77 -8.55
CA PRO A 12 -10.30 -13.69 -7.67
C PRO A 12 -11.33 -14.54 -8.44
N GLU A 13 -11.20 -15.87 -8.36
CA GLU A 13 -12.01 -16.84 -9.12
C GLU A 13 -13.51 -16.72 -8.81
N HIS A 14 -13.84 -16.21 -7.63
CA HIS A 14 -15.13 -15.68 -7.27
C HIS A 14 -14.87 -14.25 -6.89
N GLY A 15 -14.85 -13.38 -7.89
CA GLY A 15 -14.65 -11.97 -7.67
C GLY A 15 -15.56 -11.55 -6.52
N LEU A 16 -14.98 -10.93 -5.49
CA LEU A 16 -15.63 -9.71 -5.02
C LEU A 16 -15.92 -8.96 -6.32
N THR A 17 -17.17 -8.92 -6.74
CA THR A 17 -17.59 -8.24 -7.96
C THR A 17 -17.24 -6.76 -7.75
N GLY A 18 -15.98 -6.37 -8.02
CA GLY A 18 -15.39 -5.07 -7.65
C GLY A 18 -14.19 -5.04 -6.67
N GLY A 19 -13.52 -6.14 -6.33
CA GLY A 19 -12.33 -6.13 -5.44
C GLY A 19 -11.00 -5.75 -6.14
N PRO A 20 -9.93 -5.38 -5.39
CA PRO A 20 -8.63 -5.03 -5.98
C PRO A 20 -7.97 -6.25 -6.63
N GLY A 21 -7.30 -6.04 -7.77
CA GLY A 21 -6.49 -7.07 -8.41
C GLY A 21 -5.24 -7.40 -7.58
N VAL A 22 -4.80 -8.65 -7.63
CA VAL A 22 -3.58 -9.12 -6.94
C VAL A 22 -2.54 -9.54 -7.96
N VAL A 23 -1.32 -9.06 -7.77
CA VAL A 23 -0.13 -9.44 -8.53
C VAL A 23 0.88 -9.99 -7.54
N SER A 24 1.36 -11.22 -7.75
CA SER A 24 2.35 -11.83 -6.89
C SER A 24 3.45 -12.52 -7.68
N GLU A 25 4.64 -12.61 -7.11
CA GLU A 25 5.78 -13.34 -7.67
C GLU A 25 6.33 -14.26 -6.59
N HIS A 26 6.41 -15.57 -6.88
CA HIS A 26 6.97 -16.53 -5.95
C HIS A 26 8.48 -16.67 -6.15
N MET A 27 9.23 -16.47 -5.06
CA MET A 27 10.68 -16.63 -5.02
C MET A 27 11.04 -17.76 -4.03
N PRO A 28 11.35 -18.99 -4.50
CA PRO A 28 11.53 -20.16 -3.63
C PRO A 28 12.58 -20.01 -2.53
N ASP A 29 13.64 -19.23 -2.80
CA ASP A 29 14.75 -19.03 -1.87
C ASP A 29 14.55 -17.82 -0.94
N ALA A 30 13.42 -17.10 -1.06
CA ALA A 30 13.11 -15.96 -0.21
C ALA A 30 12.46 -16.40 1.11
N HIS A 31 13.03 -15.94 2.22
CA HIS A 31 12.49 -16.17 3.57
C HIS A 31 11.67 -14.99 4.11
N SER A 32 11.42 -13.98 3.28
CA SER A 32 10.61 -12.80 3.61
C SER A 32 9.72 -12.44 2.41
N VAL A 33 8.68 -11.66 2.69
CA VAL A 33 7.77 -11.14 1.67
C VAL A 33 7.68 -9.63 1.81
N SER A 34 7.50 -8.95 0.68
CA SER A 34 7.10 -7.55 0.63
C SER A 34 5.68 -7.48 0.08
N VAL A 35 4.84 -6.70 0.74
CA VAL A 35 3.45 -6.49 0.33
C VAL A 35 3.23 -5.00 0.15
N GLY A 36 2.67 -4.61 -0.98
CA GLY A 36 2.28 -3.25 -1.29
C GLY A 36 0.81 -3.16 -1.65
N VAL A 37 0.21 -1.99 -1.41
CA VAL A 37 -1.14 -1.65 -1.87
C VAL A 37 -1.00 -0.44 -2.77
N TRP A 38 -1.55 -0.53 -3.98
CA TRP A 38 -1.55 0.56 -4.96
C TRP A 38 -2.98 1.04 -5.18
N VAL A 39 -3.15 2.35 -5.12
CA VAL A 39 -4.41 3.02 -5.46
C VAL A 39 -4.16 3.80 -6.75
N GLY A 40 -5.04 3.64 -7.74
CA GLY A 40 -4.93 4.31 -9.05
C GLY A 40 -5.32 5.78 -9.03
N PHE A 41 -5.01 6.50 -7.95
CA PHE A 41 -5.33 7.91 -7.77
C PHE A 41 -4.16 8.61 -7.07
N GLY A 42 -3.81 9.83 -7.49
CA GLY A 42 -2.78 10.63 -6.83
C GLY A 42 -2.82 12.10 -7.27
N GLY A 43 -1.73 12.83 -7.02
CA GLY A 43 -1.65 14.28 -7.29
C GLY A 43 -1.99 14.70 -8.73
N ARG A 44 -1.83 13.80 -9.71
CA ARG A 44 -2.21 14.03 -11.12
C ARG A 44 -3.73 14.12 -11.31
N ASP A 45 -4.50 13.45 -10.47
CA ASP A 45 -5.95 13.29 -10.57
C ASP A 45 -6.71 14.31 -9.70
N GLU A 46 -5.97 15.18 -9.01
CA GLU A 46 -6.53 16.20 -8.12
C GLU A 46 -7.07 17.41 -8.89
N ASP A 47 -8.14 17.99 -8.37
CA ASP A 47 -8.54 19.34 -8.77
C ASP A 47 -7.44 20.33 -8.37
N PRO A 48 -7.08 21.31 -9.22
CA PRO A 48 -6.04 22.30 -8.90
C PRO A 48 -6.25 23.04 -7.58
N THR A 49 -7.49 23.22 -7.13
CA THR A 49 -7.82 23.86 -5.85
C THR A 49 -7.53 22.99 -4.63
N MET A 50 -7.35 21.68 -4.83
CA MET A 50 -7.08 20.67 -3.80
C MET A 50 -5.68 20.06 -3.92
N ALA A 51 -4.78 20.72 -4.66
CA ALA A 51 -3.42 20.24 -4.89
C ALA A 51 -2.71 19.90 -3.57
N GLY A 52 -2.21 18.66 -3.47
CA GLY A 52 -1.55 18.11 -2.29
C GLY A 52 -2.44 17.23 -1.41
N ALA A 53 -3.72 17.03 -1.75
CA ALA A 53 -4.65 16.24 -0.95
C ALA A 53 -4.24 14.76 -0.78
N SER A 54 -3.73 14.12 -1.83
CA SER A 54 -3.28 12.73 -1.82
C SER A 54 -2.06 12.55 -0.93
N HIS A 55 -1.09 13.48 -1.02
CA HIS A 55 0.08 13.48 -0.13
C HIS A 55 -0.34 13.73 1.32
N PHE A 56 -1.26 14.67 1.55
CA PHE A 56 -1.80 14.90 2.89
C PHE A 56 -2.49 13.64 3.45
N LEU A 57 -3.29 12.95 2.64
CA LEU A 57 -3.95 11.70 3.01
C LEU A 57 -2.92 10.59 3.33
N GLU A 58 -1.84 10.48 2.55
CA GLU A 58 -0.74 9.54 2.79
C GLU A 58 -0.16 9.69 4.21
N HIS A 59 0.07 10.94 4.67
CA HIS A 59 0.51 11.19 6.05
C HIS A 59 -0.51 10.76 7.10
N LEU A 60 -1.81 10.89 6.79
CA LEU A 60 -2.88 10.51 7.70
C LEU A 60 -3.06 9.01 7.85
N LEU A 61 -2.65 8.20 6.86
CA LEU A 61 -2.74 6.73 6.92
C LEU A 61 -2.08 6.14 8.18
N PHE A 62 -1.11 6.86 8.75
CA PHE A 62 -0.36 6.41 9.92
C PHE A 62 -0.76 7.10 11.23
N LYS A 63 -1.78 7.97 11.22
CA LYS A 63 -2.26 8.67 12.43
C LYS A 63 -3.24 7.85 13.26
N GLY A 64 -3.53 6.63 12.84
CA GLY A 64 -4.40 5.70 13.54
C GLY A 64 -5.73 5.49 12.85
N THR A 65 -6.41 4.43 13.26
CA THR A 65 -7.76 4.03 12.87
C THR A 65 -8.58 3.81 14.14
N GLU A 66 -9.89 3.62 14.01
CA GLU A 66 -10.76 3.27 15.15
C GLU A 66 -10.24 2.06 15.94
N ASN A 67 -9.58 1.12 15.26
CA ASN A 67 -9.13 -0.14 15.85
C ASN A 67 -7.63 -0.19 16.18
N ARG A 68 -6.84 0.80 15.75
CA ARG A 68 -5.37 0.84 15.97
C ARG A 68 -4.86 2.26 16.14
N SER A 69 -4.21 2.55 17.26
CA SER A 69 -3.60 3.86 17.50
C SER A 69 -2.38 4.10 16.61
N ALA A 70 -1.98 5.36 16.41
CA ALA A 70 -0.78 5.72 15.66
C ALA A 70 0.49 5.00 16.16
N GLY A 71 0.66 4.88 17.49
CA GLY A 71 1.80 4.19 18.08
C GLY A 71 1.78 2.66 17.92
N ALA A 72 0.63 2.08 17.60
CA ALA A 72 0.54 0.66 17.24
C ALA A 72 0.90 0.42 15.76
N LEU A 73 0.72 1.44 14.90
CA LEU A 73 1.05 1.38 13.48
C LEU A 73 2.50 1.80 13.19
N LEU A 74 3.00 2.79 13.95
CA LEU A 74 4.35 3.32 13.82
C LEU A 74 5.16 3.00 15.07
N PRO A 75 6.36 2.41 14.93
CA PRO A 75 7.29 2.32 16.05
C PRO A 75 7.68 3.74 16.49
N ASN A 76 7.87 3.93 17.79
CA ASN A 76 8.16 5.21 18.46
C ASN A 76 9.36 6.01 17.88
N TRP A 77 10.19 5.41 17.03
CA TRP A 77 11.27 6.06 16.29
C TRP A 77 10.82 6.88 15.06
N TRP A 78 9.58 6.72 14.59
CA TRP A 78 9.03 7.42 13.41
C TRP A 78 8.45 8.81 13.69
N THR A 79 8.24 9.15 14.97
CA THR A 79 7.60 10.39 15.39
C THR A 79 8.28 11.70 14.95
N PRO A 80 9.62 11.81 14.76
CA PRO A 80 10.24 13.10 14.46
C PRO A 80 10.24 13.49 12.97
N VAL A 81 9.77 12.66 12.03
CA VAL A 81 9.80 12.98 10.58
C VAL A 81 8.51 13.66 10.09
N ALA A 82 7.39 13.51 10.81
CA ALA A 82 6.08 13.93 10.30
C ALA A 82 5.73 15.42 10.49
N VAL A 83 6.59 16.24 11.11
CA VAL A 83 6.37 17.69 11.24
C VAL A 83 7.72 18.42 11.31
N ARG A 84 8.28 18.81 10.17
CA ARG A 84 9.14 19.99 10.08
C ARG A 84 9.03 20.64 8.71
#